data_AF-A0A820NVM6-F1
#
_entry.id   AF-A0A820NVM6-F1
#
_cell.length_a   1.000
_cell.length_b   1.000
_cell.length_c   1.000
_cell.angle_alpha   90.00
_cell.angle_beta   90.00
_cell.angle_gamma   90.00
#
_symmetry.space_group_name_H-M   'P 1'
#
loop_
_entity.id
_entity.type
_entity.pdbx_description
1 polymer ?
#
loop_
_entity_poly.entity_id
_entity_poly.type
_entity_poly.pdbx_seq_one_letter_code
_entity_poly.pdbx_strand_id
1 'polypeptide(L)'
;TSDKIIPEQLLNWFTHSWFESEQNEFLRQLIIKFDERQQYFASCVILQRRYRDFISLLPLKISFHILNYLSLQELSRSRRVKQNFYLIILKNNFS
;
A
#
# COMPACT_ATOMS: atom_id res chain seq x y z
N THR A 1 0.44 -39.66 -7.27
CA THR A 1 0.45 -39.17 -5.87
C THR A 1 0.83 -37.71 -5.91
N SER A 2 -0.15 -36.80 -5.88
CA SER A 2 0.15 -35.37 -5.86
C SER A 2 0.51 -34.99 -4.44
N ASP A 3 1.79 -34.74 -4.18
CA ASP A 3 2.23 -34.19 -2.89
C ASP A 3 1.50 -32.86 -2.69
N LYS A 4 0.64 -32.82 -1.67
CA LYS A 4 -0.08 -31.61 -1.32
C LYS A 4 0.94 -30.64 -0.74
N ILE A 5 1.32 -29.64 -1.51
CA ILE A 5 2.17 -28.55 -1.04
C ILE A 5 1.44 -27.85 0.12
N ILE A 6 2.08 -27.85 1.29
CA ILE A 6 1.55 -27.20 2.49
C ILE A 6 1.68 -25.67 2.29
N PRO A 7 0.64 -24.86 2.59
CA PRO A 7 0.69 -23.41 2.40
C PRO A 7 1.90 -22.73 3.06
N GLU A 8 2.33 -23.23 4.22
CA GLU A 8 3.50 -22.71 4.95
C GLU A 8 4.81 -22.95 4.22
N GLN A 9 4.95 -24.13 3.58
CA GLN A 9 6.14 -24.46 2.79
C GLN A 9 6.21 -23.61 1.53
N LEU A 10 5.06 -23.39 0.87
CA LEU A 10 4.97 -22.50 -0.28
C LEU A 10 5.34 -21.05 0.09
N LEU A 11 4.82 -20.56 1.22
CA LEU A 11 5.16 -19.23 1.74
C LEU A 11 6.65 -19.11 2.06
N ASN A 12 7.25 -20.16 2.62
CA ASN A 12 8.68 -20.16 2.92
C ASN A 12 9.52 -20.08 1.65
N TRP A 13 9.20 -20.86 0.62
CA TRP A 13 9.87 -20.80 -0.68
C TRP A 13 9.69 -19.44 -1.35
N PHE A 14 8.46 -18.95 -1.39
CA PHE A 14 8.14 -17.63 -1.93
C PHE A 14 8.99 -16.54 -1.25
N THR A 15 9.14 -16.59 0.08
CA THR A 15 9.80 -15.52 0.85
C THR A 15 11.33 -15.61 0.81
N HIS A 16 11.89 -16.82 0.86
CA HIS A 16 13.33 -17.01 1.12
C HIS A 16 14.10 -17.72 0.01
N SER A 17 13.41 -18.41 -0.91
CA SER A 17 14.06 -19.26 -1.92
C SER A 17 13.91 -18.74 -3.34
N TRP A 18 12.87 -17.95 -3.61
CA TRP A 18 12.59 -17.42 -4.94
C TRP A 18 13.21 -16.06 -5.17
N PHE A 19 13.66 -15.83 -6.41
CA PHE A 19 14.08 -14.52 -6.87
C PHE A 19 12.88 -13.60 -7.15
N GLU A 20 13.10 -12.29 -7.16
CA GLU A 20 12.04 -11.29 -7.36
C GLU A 20 11.25 -11.52 -8.66
N SER A 21 11.91 -11.95 -9.74
CA SER A 21 11.25 -12.29 -11.01
C SER A 21 10.28 -13.46 -10.87
N GLU A 22 10.65 -14.50 -10.13
CA GLU A 22 9.84 -15.70 -9.89
C GLU A 22 8.66 -15.38 -8.97
N GLN A 23 8.90 -14.58 -7.92
CA GLN A 23 7.84 -14.08 -7.04
C GLN A 23 6.80 -13.27 -7.84
N ASN A 24 7.26 -12.34 -8.68
CA ASN A 24 6.39 -11.50 -9.49
C ASN A 24 5.57 -12.30 -10.49
N GLU A 25 6.18 -13.29 -11.15
CA GLU A 25 5.48 -14.17 -12.07
C GLU A 25 4.42 -15.01 -11.34
N PHE A 26 4.78 -15.59 -10.20
CA PHE A 26 3.83 -16.34 -9.36
C PHE A 26 2.65 -15.47 -8.93
N LEU A 27 2.90 -14.26 -8.43
CA LEU A 27 1.83 -13.36 -8.00
C LEU A 27 0.91 -12.97 -9.17
N ARG A 28 1.43 -12.77 -10.37
CA ARG A 28 0.61 -12.53 -11.56
C ARG A 28 -0.31 -13.71 -11.85
N GLN A 29 0.25 -14.92 -11.87
CA GLN A 29 -0.52 -16.14 -12.10
C GLN A 29 -1.57 -16.36 -11.00
N LEU A 30 -1.23 -16.07 -9.74
CA LEU A 30 -2.14 -16.17 -8.60
C LEU A 30 -3.34 -15.24 -8.74
N ILE A 31 -3.11 -13.96 -9.11
CA ILE A 31 -4.18 -12.97 -9.29
C ILE A 31 -5.13 -13.38 -10.41
N ILE A 32 -4.61 -13.94 -11.51
CA ILE A 32 -5.42 -14.43 -12.64
C ILE A 32 -6.34 -15.58 -12.20
N LYS A 33 -5.93 -16.37 -11.20
CA LYS A 33 -6.73 -17.48 -10.66
C LYS A 33 -7.80 -17.05 -9.66
N PHE A 34 -7.74 -15.83 -9.15
CA PHE A 34 -8.74 -15.31 -8.21
C PHE A 34 -10.04 -14.98 -8.93
N ASP A 35 -11.17 -15.29 -8.28
CA ASP A 35 -12.47 -14.80 -8.70
C ASP A 35 -12.64 -13.29 -8.40
N GLU A 36 -13.71 -12.68 -8.92
CA GLU A 36 -13.98 -11.24 -8.75
C GLU A 36 -14.01 -10.80 -7.27
N ARG A 37 -14.54 -11.65 -6.37
CA ARG A 37 -14.65 -11.33 -4.94
C ARG A 37 -13.29 -11.39 -4.26
N GLN A 38 -12.47 -12.38 -4.61
CA GLN A 38 -11.12 -12.55 -4.11
C GLN A 38 -10.19 -11.45 -4.61
N GLN A 39 -10.32 -11.04 -5.88
CA GLN A 39 -9.58 -9.91 -6.44
C GLN A 39 -9.95 -8.61 -5.72
N TYR A 40 -11.25 -8.36 -5.51
CA TYR A 40 -11.71 -7.21 -4.73
C TYR A 40 -11.10 -7.22 -3.32
N PHE A 41 -11.22 -8.32 -2.58
CA PHE A 41 -10.67 -8.44 -1.24
C PHE A 41 -9.14 -8.21 -1.20
N ALA A 42 -8.40 -8.84 -2.12
CA ALA A 42 -6.95 -8.66 -2.22
C ALA A 42 -6.58 -7.20 -2.48
N SER A 43 -7.30 -6.52 -3.38
CA SER A 43 -7.09 -5.10 -3.66
C SER A 43 -7.34 -4.22 -2.43
N CYS A 44 -8.39 -4.50 -1.65
CA CYS A 44 -8.68 -3.77 -0.40
C CYS A 44 -7.56 -3.95 0.63
N VAL A 45 -7.07 -5.18 0.82
CA VAL A 45 -5.97 -5.45 1.75
C VAL A 45 -4.67 -4.77 1.30
N ILE A 46 -4.35 -4.83 0.00
CA ILE A 46 -3.19 -4.13 -0.57
C ILE A 46 -3.33 -2.62 -0.38
N LEU A 47 -4.51 -2.06 -0.67
CA LEU A 47 -4.80 -0.65 -0.50
C LEU A 47 -4.62 -0.23 0.97
N GLN A 48 -5.15 -1.00 1.92
CA GLN A 48 -5.00 -0.72 3.35
C GLN A 48 -3.53 -0.79 3.81
N ARG A 49 -2.75 -1.75 3.28
CA ARG A 49 -1.32 -1.88 3.60
C ARG A 49 -0.48 -0.77 2.98
N ARG A 50 -0.81 -0.33 1.76
CA ARG A 50 -0.11 0.74 1.02
C ARG A 50 -0.48 2.13 1.53
N TYR A 51 -1.76 2.34 1.79
CA TYR A 51 -2.35 3.57 2.31
C TYR A 51 -2.79 3.38 3.75
N ARG A 52 -1.81 3.29 4.66
CA ARG A 52 -2.07 3.42 6.11
C ARG A 52 -2.48 4.84 6.54
N ASP A 53 -2.77 5.70 5.58
CA ASP A 53 -2.85 7.14 5.78
C ASP A 53 -4.02 7.69 4.96
N PHE A 54 -5.12 7.95 5.66
CA PHE A 54 -6.35 8.47 5.09
C PHE A 54 -6.14 9.80 4.35
N ILE A 55 -5.23 10.66 4.82
CA ILE A 55 -4.96 11.95 4.17
C ILE A 55 -4.37 11.75 2.77
N SER A 56 -3.61 10.67 2.57
CA SER A 56 -3.04 10.31 1.25
C SER A 56 -4.03 9.67 0.28
N LEU A 57 -5.20 9.25 0.75
CA LEU A 57 -6.30 8.72 -0.07
C LEU A 57 -7.26 9.82 -0.54
N LEU A 58 -7.24 10.99 0.09
CA LEU A 58 -8.12 12.10 -0.25
C LEU A 58 -7.61 12.87 -1.48
N PRO A 59 -8.51 13.51 -2.24
CA PRO A 59 -8.13 14.49 -3.25
C PRO A 59 -7.27 15.62 -2.67
N LEU A 60 -6.25 16.07 -3.42
CA LEU A 60 -5.23 17.01 -2.96
C LEU A 60 -5.79 18.25 -2.24
N LYS A 61 -6.89 18.83 -2.75
CA LYS A 61 -7.56 20.00 -2.15
C LYS A 61 -8.12 19.71 -0.76
N ILE A 62 -8.72 18.53 -0.56
CA ILE A 62 -9.29 18.12 0.72
C ILE A 62 -8.18 17.78 1.71
N SER A 63 -7.16 17.05 1.27
CA SER A 63 -5.97 16.75 2.07
C SER A 63 -5.29 18.03 2.57
N PHE A 64 -5.11 19.02 1.69
CA PHE A 64 -4.56 20.32 2.06
C PHE A 64 -5.47 21.06 3.05
N HIS A 65 -6.79 21.10 2.82
CA HIS A 65 -7.71 21.78 3.71
C HIS A 65 -7.65 21.22 5.14
N ILE A 66 -7.58 19.89 5.28
CA ILE A 66 -7.40 19.22 6.58
C ILE A 66 -6.04 19.58 7.20
N LEU A 67 -4.95 19.52 6.42
CA LEU A 67 -3.61 19.84 6.91
C LEU A 67 -3.45 21.31 7.29
N ASN A 68 -4.24 22.21 6.70
CA ASN A 68 -4.21 23.65 6.99
C ASN A 68 -4.83 24.00 8.36
N TYR A 69 -5.58 23.09 8.99
CA TYR A 69 -6.03 23.24 10.37
C TYR A 69 -4.95 22.93 11.41
N LEU A 70 -3.83 22.34 10.99
CA LEU A 70 -2.72 22.01 11.88
C LEU A 70 -1.76 23.20 12.00
N SER A 71 -1.32 23.48 13.22
CA SER A 71 -0.27 24.46 13.48
C SER A 71 1.09 23.98 12.91
N LEU A 72 2.03 24.92 12.72
CA LEU A 72 3.39 24.61 12.25
C LEU A 72 4.12 23.56 13.10
N GLN A 73 3.86 23.53 14.41
CA GLN A 73 4.41 22.51 15.31
C GLN A 73 3.80 21.13 15.07
N GLU A 74 2.50 21.05 14.81
CA GLU A 74 1.78 19.81 14.51
C GLU A 74 2.10 19.27 13.10
N LEU A 75 2.30 20.16 12.14
CA LEU A 75 2.81 19.81 10.81
C LEU A 75 4.23 19.24 10.89
N SER A 76 5.09 19.84 11.71
CA SER A 76 6.45 19.33 11.93
C SER A 76 6.45 17.95 12.60
N ARG A 77 5.51 17.70 13.52
CA ARG A 77 5.32 16.38 14.15
C ARG A 77 4.77 15.34 13.17
N SER A 78 3.76 15.71 12.38
CA SER A 78 3.14 14.79 11.41
C SER A 78 4.06 14.44 10.23
N ARG A 79 4.96 15.36 9.82
CA ARG A 79 6.05 15.06 8.87
C ARG A 79 6.95 13.91 9.32
N ARG A 80 7.21 13.76 10.62
CA ARG A 80 8.02 12.65 11.16
C ARG A 80 7.33 11.29 11.05
N VAL A 81 6.00 11.29 10.96
CA VAL A 81 5.19 10.07 10.79
C VAL A 81 5.11 9.71 9.30
N LYS A 82 4.88 10.69 8.43
CA LYS A 82 4.76 10.50 6.97
C LYS A 82 5.33 11.71 6.22
N GLN A 83 6.38 11.48 5.43
CA GLN A 83 6.98 12.50 4.52
C GLN A 83 5.93 13.10 3.55
N ASN A 84 4.86 12.34 3.25
CA ASN A 84 3.83 12.70 2.27
C ASN A 84 3.02 13.96 2.64
N PHE A 85 2.84 14.28 3.92
CA PHE A 85 2.05 15.45 4.34
C PHE A 85 2.71 16.76 3.94
N TYR A 86 4.03 16.81 4.07
CA TYR A 86 4.82 17.96 3.65
C TYR A 86 4.79 18.14 2.12
N LEU A 87 4.81 17.03 1.37
CA LEU A 87 4.70 17.07 -0.09
C LEU A 87 3.33 17.57 -0.57
N ILE A 88 2.25 17.26 0.14
CA ILE A 88 0.89 17.76 -0.17
C ILE A 88 0.83 19.28 -0.02
N ILE A 89 1.42 19.84 1.04
CA ILE A 89 1.48 21.29 1.27
C ILE A 89 2.34 21.98 0.20
N LEU A 90 3.53 21.44 -0.09
CA LEU A 90 4.39 22.00 -1.12
C LEU A 90 3.70 22.00 -2.50
N LYS A 91 3.09 20.89 -2.90
CA LYS A 91 2.41 20.78 -4.20
C LYS A 91 1.27 21.78 -4.38
N ASN A 92 0.58 22.17 -3.31
CA ASN A 92 -0.48 23.18 -3.38
C ASN A 92 0.08 24.60 -3.51
N ASN A 93 1.20 24.93 -2.85
CA ASN A 93 1.84 26.24 -2.97
C ASN A 93 2.46 26.51 -4.36
N PHE A 94 2.60 25.48 -5.20
CA PHE A 94 3.17 25.56 -6.55
C PHE A 94 2.17 25.23 -7.68
N SER A 95 0.86 25.10 -7.39
CA SER A 95 -0.22 24.95 -8.37
C SER A 95 -1.16 26.16 -8.32
#